data_AF-A0A3N4JUB2-F1
#
_entry.id   AF-A0A3N4JUB2-F1
#
_cell.length_a   1.000
_cell.length_b   1.000
_cell.length_c   1.000
_cell.angle_alpha   90.00
_cell.angle_beta   90.00
_cell.angle_gamma   90.00
#
_symmetry.space_group_name_H-M   'P 1'
#
loop_
_entity.id
_entity.type
_entity.pdbx_description
1 polymer ?
#
loop_
_entity_poly.entity_id
_entity_poly.type
_entity_poly.pdbx_seq_one_letter_code
_entity_poly.pdbx_strand_id
1 'polypeptide(L)'
;MTTHGKFTNKINSFNSFNSINSAVNINATVTGDERRQILRWLSPLDPQQRHHAVRTNRFDGVGDWLLETSEFRKWSNSNSESDQAVLFCYGNPGVGKTHLSSLVIDYLCDQAEGKDIAVAGLYCDFKDQQEQSASSMLGAILKQLVNRGETPEHVQQAFQKAKKEFGGRSLRLPDLVDILKKTIALLPQVFICLDALDESAPRTQLELFRSLQNIIRESPSTRVFLTGRPHIRKEIEKRFSQAVMIPISPFQQDIQIFLETSLDRDPEPDAMDDNLRTDIMRTIPTTISAM
;
A
#
# COMPACT_ATOMS: atom_id res chain seq x y z
N MET A 1 2.33 -0.23 36.63
CA MET A 1 0.99 0.18 36.18
C MET A 1 1.03 0.29 34.67
N THR A 2 0.66 -0.79 34.00
CA THR A 2 0.88 -0.99 32.57
C THR A 2 -0.44 -0.72 31.88
N THR A 3 -0.56 0.41 31.20
CA THR A 3 -1.74 0.76 30.40
C THR A 3 -1.72 -0.05 29.11
N HIS A 4 -2.52 -1.11 29.05
CA HIS A 4 -2.92 -1.75 27.79
C HIS A 4 -3.83 -0.79 27.02
N GLY A 5 -3.27 -0.13 26.00
CA GLY A 5 -4.06 0.62 25.03
C GLY A 5 -4.83 -0.36 24.16
N LYS A 6 -6.12 -0.53 24.43
CA LYS A 6 -7.05 -1.22 23.54
C LYS A 6 -7.11 -0.45 22.22
N PHE A 7 -6.66 -1.07 21.13
CA PHE A 7 -6.97 -0.60 19.78
C PHE A 7 -8.47 -0.77 19.56
N THR A 8 -9.23 0.30 19.84
CA THR A 8 -10.66 0.35 19.56
C THR A 8 -10.87 0.46 18.06
N ASN A 9 -11.73 -0.40 17.50
CA ASN A 9 -12.33 -0.28 16.18
C ASN A 9 -12.73 1.17 15.87
N LYS A 10 -11.86 1.89 15.14
CA LYS A 10 -12.17 3.19 14.56
C LYS A 10 -12.47 3.01 13.08
N ILE A 11 -13.68 3.41 12.74
CA ILE A 11 -14.20 3.46 11.39
C ILE A 11 -13.36 4.46 10.58
N ASN A 12 -12.67 3.93 9.56
CA ASN A 12 -12.31 4.56 8.29
C ASN A 12 -11.44 5.85 8.28
N SER A 13 -10.10 5.73 8.29
CA SER A 13 -9.23 6.78 7.72
C SER A 13 -9.11 6.66 6.18
N PHE A 14 -9.11 5.43 5.65
CA PHE A 14 -9.04 5.17 4.19
C PHE A 14 -10.33 5.51 3.44
N ASN A 15 -11.51 5.35 4.07
CA ASN A 15 -12.80 5.70 3.44
C ASN A 15 -13.31 7.12 3.77
N SER A 16 -12.68 7.88 4.69
CA SER A 16 -13.24 9.18 5.15
C SER A 16 -12.97 10.38 4.22
N PHE A 17 -12.61 10.16 2.95
CA PHE A 17 -12.51 11.24 1.97
C PHE A 17 -13.84 11.61 1.29
N ASN A 18 -14.97 11.04 1.72
CA ASN A 18 -16.29 11.39 1.18
C ASN A 18 -17.27 11.79 2.29
N SER A 19 -17.38 13.09 2.55
CA SER A 19 -18.61 13.72 3.08
C SER A 19 -18.50 15.24 3.02
N ILE A 20 -19.10 15.88 2.01
CA ILE A 20 -19.68 17.24 2.16
C ILE A 20 -21.03 17.28 1.42
N ASN A 21 -22.02 17.82 2.13
CA ASN A 21 -23.44 17.85 1.84
C ASN A 21 -23.86 18.63 0.59
N SER A 22 -25.01 18.19 0.10
CA SER A 22 -25.95 18.72 -0.87
C SER A 22 -26.20 20.24 -0.80
N ALA A 23 -25.70 20.95 -1.81
CA ALA A 23 -26.40 22.06 -2.48
C ALA A 23 -25.99 22.02 -3.96
N VAL A 24 -26.92 21.70 -4.86
CA VAL A 24 -26.67 21.53 -6.29
C VAL A 24 -26.34 22.89 -6.91
N ASN A 25 -25.08 23.09 -7.26
CA ASN A 25 -24.58 24.26 -7.97
C ASN A 25 -24.03 23.79 -9.33
N ILE A 26 -24.49 24.38 -10.43
CA ILE A 26 -24.18 23.93 -11.81
C ILE A 26 -22.66 23.93 -12.10
N ASN A 27 -21.89 24.79 -11.41
CA ASN A 27 -20.42 24.78 -11.46
C ASN A 27 -19.79 23.59 -10.73
N ALA A 28 -20.40 23.09 -9.65
CA ALA A 28 -19.92 21.92 -8.92
C ALA A 28 -20.14 20.61 -9.70
N THR A 29 -21.20 20.55 -10.53
CA THR A 29 -21.46 19.40 -11.41
C THR A 29 -20.44 19.29 -12.55
N VAL A 30 -20.01 20.42 -13.13
CA VAL A 30 -19.01 20.44 -14.22
C VAL A 30 -17.61 20.10 -13.68
N THR A 31 -17.21 20.65 -12.53
CA THR A 31 -15.92 20.33 -11.90
C THR A 31 -15.86 18.89 -11.38
N GLY A 32 -16.97 18.36 -10.86
CA GLY A 32 -17.07 16.96 -10.45
C GLY A 32 -16.93 15.97 -11.60
N ASP A 33 -17.50 16.27 -12.76
CA ASP A 33 -17.37 15.44 -13.97
C ASP A 33 -15.96 15.48 -14.55
N GLU A 34 -15.35 16.67 -14.62
CA GLU A 34 -13.97 16.79 -15.10
C GLU A 34 -12.99 16.06 -14.18
N ARG A 35 -13.17 16.17 -12.85
CA ARG A 35 -12.35 15.43 -11.89
C ARG A 35 -12.43 13.92 -12.13
N ARG A 36 -13.63 13.36 -12.32
CA ARG A 36 -13.79 11.94 -12.63
C ARG A 36 -13.06 11.55 -13.92
N GLN A 37 -13.12 12.39 -14.95
CA GLN A 37 -12.40 12.15 -16.20
C GLN A 37 -10.89 12.18 -16.00
N ILE A 38 -10.36 13.11 -15.19
CA ILE A 38 -8.93 13.18 -14.85
C ILE A 38 -8.50 11.89 -14.14
N LEU A 39 -9.21 11.48 -13.08
CA LEU A 39 -8.83 10.28 -12.33
C LEU A 39 -8.85 9.01 -13.20
N ARG A 40 -9.83 8.90 -14.11
CA ARG A 40 -9.91 7.79 -15.08
C ARG A 40 -8.80 7.85 -16.14
N TRP A 41 -8.43 9.04 -16.57
CA TRP A 41 -7.32 9.25 -17.51
C TRP A 41 -5.97 8.91 -16.90
N LEU A 42 -5.76 9.21 -15.61
CA LEU A 42 -4.53 8.88 -14.90
C LEU A 42 -4.30 7.37 -14.81
N SER A 43 -5.34 6.59 -14.47
CA SER A 43 -5.25 5.13 -14.45
C SER A 43 -6.61 4.45 -14.43
N PRO A 44 -6.75 3.29 -15.12
CA PRO A 44 -7.93 2.45 -14.99
C PRO A 44 -7.98 1.69 -13.65
N LEU A 45 -6.85 1.55 -12.95
CA LEU A 45 -6.77 0.73 -11.75
C LEU A 45 -7.51 1.39 -10.57
N ASP A 46 -8.07 0.55 -9.71
CA ASP A 46 -8.68 0.95 -8.44
C ASP A 46 -8.12 0.13 -7.27
N PRO A 47 -6.94 0.49 -6.74
CA PRO A 47 -6.27 -0.26 -5.68
C PRO A 47 -7.06 -0.30 -4.37
N GLN A 48 -8.00 0.64 -4.19
CA GLN A 48 -8.83 0.79 -3.00
C GLN A 48 -9.74 -0.43 -2.81
N GLN A 49 -10.32 -0.95 -3.90
CA GLN A 49 -11.16 -2.14 -3.86
C GLN A 49 -10.38 -3.36 -3.34
N ARG A 50 -9.16 -3.55 -3.84
CA ARG A 50 -8.29 -4.65 -3.40
C ARG A 50 -7.83 -4.45 -1.95
N HIS A 51 -7.45 -3.23 -1.58
CA HIS A 51 -7.09 -2.92 -0.19
C HIS A 51 -8.24 -3.27 0.77
N HIS A 52 -9.48 -2.88 0.44
CA HIS A 52 -10.64 -3.20 1.26
C HIS A 52 -10.86 -4.71 1.38
N ALA A 53 -10.77 -5.46 0.28
CA ALA A 53 -10.90 -6.92 0.32
C ALA A 53 -9.82 -7.58 1.18
N VAL A 54 -8.57 -7.13 1.10
CA VAL A 54 -7.47 -7.64 1.92
C VAL A 54 -7.68 -7.28 3.40
N ARG A 55 -8.06 -6.03 3.69
CA ARG A 55 -8.31 -5.55 5.05
C ARG A 55 -9.43 -6.32 5.73
N THR A 56 -10.55 -6.58 5.05
CA THR A 56 -11.70 -7.31 5.60
C THR A 56 -11.35 -8.76 5.99
N ASN A 57 -10.37 -9.37 5.31
CA ASN A 57 -9.91 -10.73 5.59
C ASN A 57 -8.70 -10.78 6.54
N ARG A 58 -8.17 -9.63 6.97
CA ARG A 58 -7.06 -9.56 7.92
C ARG A 58 -7.58 -9.88 9.33
N PHE A 59 -6.76 -10.58 10.10
CA PHE A 59 -7.03 -10.88 11.51
C PHE A 59 -6.42 -9.78 12.39
N ASP A 60 -7.21 -9.25 13.32
CA ASP A 60 -6.73 -8.22 14.25
C ASP A 60 -5.62 -8.78 15.15
N GLY A 61 -4.59 -7.96 15.43
CA GLY A 61 -3.42 -8.36 16.23
C GLY A 61 -2.37 -9.17 15.48
N VAL A 62 -2.69 -9.76 14.33
CA VAL A 62 -1.73 -10.51 13.51
C VAL A 62 -0.84 -9.54 12.71
N GLY A 63 0.47 -9.69 12.88
CA GLY A 63 1.46 -8.91 12.14
C GLY A 63 1.88 -7.59 12.78
N ASP A 64 1.31 -7.24 13.94
CA ASP A 64 1.63 -6.01 14.68
C ASP A 64 3.12 -5.91 15.03
N TRP A 65 3.80 -7.05 15.18
CA TRP A 65 5.25 -7.14 15.39
C TRP A 65 6.05 -6.32 14.36
N LEU A 66 5.57 -6.23 13.10
CA LEU A 66 6.26 -5.48 12.05
C LEU A 66 6.31 -3.99 12.39
N LEU A 67 5.20 -3.45 12.90
CA LEU A 67 5.08 -2.05 13.32
C LEU A 67 5.91 -1.73 14.56
N GLU A 68 6.30 -2.77 15.31
CA GLU A 68 7.13 -2.67 16.50
C GLU A 68 8.63 -2.73 16.22
N THR A 69 9.02 -3.20 15.03
CA THR A 69 10.44 -3.25 14.64
C THR A 69 11.08 -1.86 14.64
N SER A 70 12.36 -1.83 15.03
CA SER A 70 13.14 -0.57 15.05
C SER A 70 13.31 -0.02 13.63
N GLU A 71 13.42 -0.91 12.67
CA GLU A 71 13.57 -0.74 11.24
C GLU A 71 12.36 -0.01 10.66
N PHE A 72 11.16 -0.54 10.92
CA PHE A 72 9.91 0.08 10.47
C PHE A 72 9.72 1.46 11.11
N ARG A 73 9.87 1.57 12.44
CA ARG A 73 9.66 2.84 13.15
C ARG A 73 10.65 3.93 12.71
N LYS A 74 11.91 3.58 12.46
CA LYS A 74 12.90 4.53 11.93
C LYS A 74 12.54 4.97 10.52
N TRP A 75 12.19 4.02 9.66
CA TRP A 75 11.78 4.31 8.28
C TRP A 75 10.53 5.20 8.21
N SER A 76 9.50 4.89 9.02
CA SER A 76 8.21 5.62 9.01
C SER A 76 8.30 7.01 9.64
N ASN A 77 9.14 7.20 10.66
CA ASN A 77 9.27 8.48 11.37
C ASN A 77 10.37 9.38 10.81
N SER A 78 11.13 8.93 9.81
CA SER A 78 12.19 9.73 9.21
C SER A 78 11.59 10.87 8.39
N ASN A 79 11.68 12.09 8.92
CA ASN A 79 11.35 13.35 8.23
C ASN A 79 12.57 13.98 7.53
N SER A 80 13.75 13.36 7.66
CA SER A 80 15.02 13.86 7.15
C SER A 80 15.38 13.25 5.80
N GLU A 81 16.35 13.85 5.12
CA GLU A 81 17.09 13.32 3.95
C GLU A 81 17.87 12.04 4.29
N SER A 82 17.25 11.10 5.02
CA SER A 82 17.85 9.82 5.29
C SER A 82 17.82 9.00 4.00
N ASP A 83 19.01 8.64 3.57
CA ASP A 83 19.41 7.53 2.72
C ASP A 83 18.51 6.26 2.73
N GLN A 84 17.80 5.98 3.82
CA GLN A 84 16.94 4.80 3.98
C GLN A 84 15.49 5.03 3.50
N ALA A 85 15.29 5.47 2.26
CA ALA A 85 13.97 5.77 1.72
C ALA A 85 13.11 4.51 1.46
N VAL A 86 13.74 3.35 1.29
CA VAL A 86 13.08 2.09 0.93
C VAL A 86 13.09 1.11 2.11
N LEU A 87 11.93 0.53 2.41
CA LEU A 87 11.79 -0.61 3.31
C LEU A 87 11.22 -1.78 2.52
N PHE A 88 11.96 -2.87 2.44
CA PHE A 88 11.59 -4.07 1.71
C PHE A 88 11.39 -5.25 2.66
N CYS A 89 10.15 -5.74 2.71
CA CYS A 89 9.81 -6.94 3.45
C CYS A 89 9.74 -8.15 2.52
N TYR A 90 10.49 -9.21 2.82
CA TYR A 90 10.55 -10.37 1.95
C TYR A 90 10.32 -11.68 2.68
N GLY A 91 9.66 -12.62 2.00
CA GLY A 91 9.36 -13.92 2.60
C GLY A 91 8.71 -14.87 1.61
N ASN A 92 8.66 -16.15 1.99
CA ASN A 92 8.11 -17.22 1.16
C ASN A 92 6.61 -17.01 0.86
N PRO A 93 6.05 -17.72 -0.14
CA PRO A 93 4.59 -17.73 -0.33
C PRO A 93 3.86 -18.12 0.95
N GLY A 94 2.70 -17.52 1.22
CA GLY A 94 1.85 -17.86 2.36
C GLY A 94 2.21 -17.21 3.71
N VAL A 95 3.36 -16.56 3.86
CA VAL A 95 3.79 -15.95 5.15
C VAL A 95 3.07 -14.64 5.53
N GLY A 96 1.96 -14.29 4.86
CA GLY A 96 1.15 -13.12 5.23
C GLY A 96 1.61 -11.74 4.72
N LYS A 97 2.54 -11.68 3.74
CA LYS A 97 3.04 -10.40 3.18
C LYS A 97 1.94 -9.41 2.78
N THR A 98 0.90 -9.87 2.08
CA THR A 98 -0.21 -9.03 1.64
C THR A 98 -1.05 -8.48 2.80
N HIS A 99 -1.27 -9.27 3.85
CA HIS A 99 -1.92 -8.80 5.08
C HIS A 99 -1.05 -7.75 5.79
N LEU A 100 0.27 -7.98 5.86
CA LEU A 100 1.22 -7.01 6.42
C LEU A 100 1.25 -5.70 5.61
N SER A 101 1.20 -5.77 4.27
CA SER A 101 1.10 -4.57 3.42
C SER A 101 -0.18 -3.78 3.70
N SER A 102 -1.31 -4.47 3.86
CA SER A 102 -2.57 -3.83 4.26
C SER A 102 -2.45 -3.20 5.66
N LEU A 103 -1.80 -3.87 6.61
CA LEU A 103 -1.58 -3.36 7.97
C LEU A 103 -0.72 -2.09 7.96
N VAL A 104 0.37 -2.09 7.19
CA VAL A 104 1.25 -0.93 7.03
C VAL A 104 0.51 0.24 6.39
N ILE A 105 -0.29 0.00 5.35
CA ILE A 105 -1.08 1.06 4.70
C ILE A 105 -2.07 1.67 5.69
N ASP A 106 -2.84 0.85 6.41
CA ASP A 106 -3.80 1.34 7.42
C ASP A 106 -3.09 2.14 8.51
N TYR A 107 -1.98 1.62 9.06
CA TYR A 107 -1.19 2.31 10.08
C TYR A 107 -0.71 3.69 9.60
N LEU A 108 -0.18 3.77 8.38
CA LEU A 108 0.32 5.03 7.82
C LEU A 108 -0.83 6.01 7.56
N CYS A 109 -1.99 5.53 7.11
CA CYS A 109 -3.18 6.36 6.93
C CYS A 109 -3.71 6.91 8.26
N ASP A 110 -3.70 6.10 9.32
CA ASP A 110 -4.07 6.55 10.66
C ASP A 110 -3.07 7.58 11.20
N GLN A 111 -1.76 7.41 10.93
CA GLN A 111 -0.75 8.41 11.26
C GLN A 111 -0.88 9.71 10.46
N ALA A 112 -1.45 9.64 9.26
CA ALA A 112 -1.70 10.78 8.39
C ALA A 112 -2.96 11.58 8.77
N GLU A 113 -3.83 11.04 9.63
CA GLU A 113 -5.07 11.72 10.04
C GLU A 113 -4.75 13.08 10.69
N GLY A 114 -5.35 14.15 10.15
CA GLY A 114 -5.12 15.53 10.61
C GLY A 114 -3.74 16.11 10.26
N LYS A 115 -2.94 15.42 9.43
CA LYS A 115 -1.63 15.89 8.95
C LYS A 115 -1.62 15.93 7.42
N ASP A 116 -0.71 16.70 6.85
CA ASP A 116 -0.53 16.71 5.40
C ASP A 116 0.41 15.58 4.91
N ILE A 117 0.16 14.35 5.37
CA ILE A 117 0.90 13.17 4.93
C ILE A 117 0.04 12.45 3.89
N ALA A 118 0.67 12.05 2.78
CA ALA A 118 0.01 11.28 1.73
C ALA A 118 0.43 9.81 1.80
N VAL A 119 -0.53 8.91 1.60
CA VAL A 119 -0.28 7.46 1.52
C VAL A 119 -0.96 6.94 0.25
N ALA A 120 -0.22 6.20 -0.55
CA ALA A 120 -0.74 5.53 -1.74
C ALA A 120 -0.32 4.06 -1.73
N GLY A 121 -1.29 3.17 -1.91
CA GLY A 121 -1.09 1.72 -1.90
C GLY A 121 -1.39 1.08 -3.25
N LEU A 122 -0.69 0.01 -3.56
CA LEU A 122 -0.93 -0.83 -4.73
C LEU A 122 -0.59 -2.29 -4.41
N TYR A 123 -1.34 -3.20 -5.01
CA TYR A 123 -1.11 -4.64 -4.92
C TYR A 123 -0.82 -5.19 -6.30
N CYS A 124 0.39 -5.71 -6.51
CA CYS A 124 0.71 -6.43 -7.72
C CYS A 124 -0.06 -7.75 -7.74
N ASP A 125 -0.50 -8.17 -8.93
CA ASP A 125 -1.15 -9.46 -9.11
C ASP A 125 -0.72 -10.07 -10.46
N PHE A 126 -0.20 -11.29 -10.41
CA PHE A 126 0.26 -12.00 -11.61
C PHE A 126 -0.88 -12.25 -12.62
N LYS A 127 -2.14 -12.28 -12.15
CA LYS A 127 -3.33 -12.46 -13.00
C LYS A 127 -3.69 -11.19 -13.77
N ASP A 128 -3.34 -10.02 -13.24
CA ASP A 128 -3.72 -8.71 -13.80
C ASP A 128 -2.57 -8.02 -14.56
N GLN A 129 -1.50 -8.75 -14.89
CA GLN A 129 -0.30 -8.19 -15.54
C GLN A 129 -0.57 -7.42 -16.85
N GLN A 130 -1.64 -7.77 -17.57
CA GLN A 130 -2.04 -7.06 -18.80
C GLN A 130 -2.49 -5.62 -18.50
N GLU A 131 -3.21 -5.43 -17.40
CA GLU A 131 -3.69 -4.11 -16.95
C GLU A 131 -2.67 -3.41 -16.04
N GLN A 132 -1.76 -4.15 -15.41
CA GLN A 132 -0.71 -3.66 -14.52
C GLN A 132 0.61 -3.37 -15.28
N SER A 133 0.54 -2.44 -16.23
CA SER A 133 1.74 -1.77 -16.79
C SER A 133 2.35 -0.78 -15.80
N ALA A 134 3.62 -0.41 -15.95
CA ALA A 134 4.24 0.60 -15.09
C ALA A 134 3.49 1.95 -15.14
N SER A 135 2.97 2.34 -16.31
CA SER A 135 2.16 3.56 -16.47
C SER A 135 0.86 3.50 -15.69
N SER A 136 0.09 2.41 -15.80
CA SER A 136 -1.18 2.29 -15.08
C SER A 136 -0.97 2.18 -13.57
N MET A 137 0.10 1.52 -13.12
CA MET A 137 0.44 1.40 -11.70
C MET A 137 0.87 2.74 -11.08
N LEU A 138 1.82 3.45 -11.69
CA LEU A 138 2.21 4.79 -11.21
C LEU A 138 1.08 5.82 -11.38
N GLY A 139 0.23 5.64 -12.39
CA GLY A 139 -0.97 6.43 -12.59
C GLY A 139 -1.97 6.22 -11.47
N ALA A 140 -2.08 5.00 -10.95
CA ALA A 140 -2.94 4.69 -9.81
C ALA A 140 -2.40 5.28 -8.50
N ILE A 141 -1.08 5.36 -8.35
CA ILE A 141 -0.44 6.09 -7.25
C ILE A 141 -0.76 7.58 -7.36
N LEU A 142 -0.53 8.20 -8.53
CA LEU A 142 -0.85 9.61 -8.77
C LEU A 142 -2.34 9.92 -8.57
N LYS A 143 -3.22 9.04 -9.05
CA LYS A 143 -4.67 9.12 -8.85
C LYS A 143 -5.02 9.19 -7.36
N GLN A 144 -4.40 8.38 -6.51
CA GLN A 144 -4.62 8.43 -5.05
C GLN A 144 -4.14 9.75 -4.44
N LEU A 145 -2.95 10.24 -4.84
CA LEU A 145 -2.42 11.51 -4.33
C LEU A 145 -3.29 12.72 -4.72
N VAL A 146 -3.74 12.76 -5.97
CA VAL A 146 -4.62 13.83 -6.49
C VAL A 146 -6.02 13.76 -5.88
N ASN A 147 -6.49 12.57 -5.51
CA ASN A 147 -7.85 12.42 -4.98
C ASN A 147 -8.03 12.94 -3.55
N ARG A 148 -6.96 13.34 -2.85
CA ARG A 148 -7.00 13.86 -1.46
C ARG A 148 -7.64 15.24 -1.30
N GLY A 149 -7.66 16.05 -2.36
CA GLY A 149 -8.13 17.43 -2.31
C GLY A 149 -8.32 18.01 -3.70
N GLU A 150 -8.13 19.32 -3.86
CA GLU A 150 -8.20 19.97 -5.17
C GLU A 150 -7.18 19.39 -6.14
N THR A 151 -7.58 19.22 -7.41
CA THR A 151 -6.67 18.69 -8.44
C THR A 151 -5.57 19.70 -8.71
N PRO A 152 -4.27 19.35 -8.57
CA PRO A 152 -3.18 20.29 -8.83
C PRO A 152 -3.20 20.84 -10.26
N GLU A 153 -2.86 22.12 -10.41
CA GLU A 153 -2.95 22.82 -11.70
C GLU A 153 -2.14 22.12 -12.82
N HIS A 154 -0.94 21.62 -12.52
CA HIS A 154 -0.12 20.92 -13.50
C HIS A 154 -0.76 19.61 -14.00
N VAL A 155 -1.59 18.95 -13.17
CA VAL A 155 -2.37 17.76 -13.58
C VAL A 155 -3.51 18.19 -14.50
N GLN A 156 -4.22 19.27 -14.16
CA GLN A 156 -5.30 19.81 -14.99
C GLN A 156 -4.77 20.22 -16.38
N GLN A 157 -3.66 20.97 -16.41
CA GLN A 157 -3.01 21.39 -17.66
C GLN A 157 -2.57 20.20 -18.51
N ALA A 158 -1.95 19.18 -17.89
CA ALA A 158 -1.55 17.96 -18.59
C ALA A 158 -2.76 17.22 -19.19
N PHE A 159 -3.87 17.16 -18.46
CA PHE A 159 -5.12 16.56 -18.94
C PHE A 159 -5.73 17.35 -20.11
N GLN A 160 -5.78 18.68 -20.04
CA GLN A 160 -6.27 19.50 -21.15
C GLN A 160 -5.40 19.36 -22.40
N LYS A 161 -4.08 19.28 -22.23
CA LYS A 161 -3.14 19.02 -23.34
C LYS A 161 -3.42 17.66 -23.98
N ALA A 162 -3.59 16.61 -23.17
CA ALA A 162 -3.89 15.27 -23.66
C ALA A 162 -5.23 15.18 -24.41
N LYS A 163 -6.25 15.93 -23.96
CA LYS A 163 -7.52 16.09 -24.68
C LYS A 163 -7.32 16.68 -26.08
N LYS A 164 -6.49 17.72 -26.21
CA LYS A 164 -6.28 18.46 -27.47
C LYS A 164 -5.40 17.73 -28.47
N GLU A 165 -4.30 17.13 -28.03
CA GLU A 165 -3.24 16.69 -28.95
C GLU A 165 -3.45 15.27 -29.50
N PHE A 166 -4.18 14.39 -28.82
CA PHE A 166 -4.25 12.96 -29.21
C PHE A 166 -5.54 12.23 -28.84
N GLY A 167 -6.68 12.94 -28.73
CA GLY A 167 -7.98 12.32 -28.46
C GLY A 167 -8.06 11.61 -27.10
N GLY A 168 -7.28 12.03 -26.10
CA GLY A 168 -7.35 11.49 -24.73
C GLY A 168 -6.58 10.18 -24.50
N ARG A 169 -5.54 9.89 -25.29
CA ARG A 169 -4.66 8.72 -25.05
C ARG A 169 -4.00 8.75 -23.66
N SER A 170 -3.65 7.55 -23.18
CA SER A 170 -2.97 7.33 -21.89
C SER A 170 -1.60 8.03 -21.85
N LEU A 171 -1.22 8.51 -20.66
CA LEU A 171 0.08 9.16 -20.41
C LEU A 171 1.24 8.20 -20.70
N ARG A 172 2.28 8.72 -21.35
CA ARG A 172 3.55 8.00 -21.45
C ARG A 172 4.21 7.97 -20.08
N LEU A 173 4.94 6.89 -19.81
CA LEU A 173 5.60 6.69 -18.52
C LEU A 173 6.49 7.87 -18.08
N PRO A 174 7.34 8.48 -18.94
CA PRO A 174 8.16 9.62 -18.51
C PRO A 174 7.34 10.84 -18.11
N ASP A 175 6.33 11.19 -18.90
CA ASP A 175 5.44 12.33 -18.61
C ASP A 175 4.69 12.11 -17.29
N LEU A 176 4.22 10.87 -17.06
CA LEU A 176 3.55 10.48 -15.83
C LEU A 176 4.48 10.59 -14.61
N VAL A 177 5.72 10.11 -14.72
CA VAL A 177 6.70 10.20 -13.64
C VAL A 177 7.00 11.67 -13.31
N ASP A 178 7.11 12.54 -14.31
CA ASP A 178 7.32 13.97 -14.09
C ASP A 178 6.12 14.65 -13.40
N ILE A 179 4.88 14.31 -13.79
CA ILE A 179 3.67 14.80 -13.13
C ILE A 179 3.61 14.27 -11.68
N LEU A 180 3.97 13.01 -11.46
CA LEU A 180 3.99 12.40 -10.14
C LEU A 180 4.99 13.10 -9.22
N LYS A 181 6.22 13.33 -9.67
CA LYS A 181 7.24 14.09 -8.90
C LYS A 181 6.76 15.50 -8.55
N LYS A 182 6.18 16.24 -9.50
CA LYS A 182 5.62 17.58 -9.25
C LYS A 182 4.51 17.53 -8.19
N THR A 183 3.69 16.48 -8.21
CA THR A 183 2.62 16.29 -7.22
C THR A 183 3.18 15.95 -5.84
N ILE A 184 4.19 15.08 -5.78
CA ILE A 184 4.89 14.73 -4.53
C ILE A 184 5.56 15.95 -3.92
N ALA A 185 6.16 16.83 -4.73
CA ALA A 185 6.83 18.05 -4.26
C ALA A 185 5.89 19.06 -3.58
N LEU A 186 4.57 18.93 -3.76
CA LEU A 186 3.57 19.75 -3.05
C LEU A 186 3.27 19.23 -1.65
N LEU A 187 3.79 18.06 -1.28
CA LEU A 187 3.43 17.34 -0.07
C LEU A 187 4.66 17.21 0.85
N PRO A 188 4.52 17.48 2.15
CA PRO A 188 5.65 17.41 3.08
C PRO A 188 6.14 15.97 3.28
N GLN A 189 5.27 14.97 3.11
CA GLN A 189 5.66 13.56 3.19
C GLN A 189 4.72 12.67 2.36
N VAL A 190 5.31 11.69 1.66
CA VAL A 190 4.56 10.73 0.84
C VAL A 190 5.05 9.31 1.09
N PHE A 191 4.13 8.40 1.38
CA PHE A 191 4.36 6.96 1.45
C PHE A 191 3.78 6.27 0.21
N ILE A 192 4.61 5.48 -0.48
CA ILE A 192 4.21 4.62 -1.59
C ILE A 192 4.40 3.17 -1.17
N CYS A 193 3.31 2.41 -1.10
CA CYS A 193 3.32 1.00 -0.71
C CYS A 193 3.01 0.10 -1.90
N LEU A 194 3.94 -0.78 -2.30
CA LEU A 194 3.74 -1.76 -3.38
C LEU A 194 3.86 -3.18 -2.82
N ASP A 195 2.73 -3.89 -2.76
CA ASP A 195 2.70 -5.29 -2.35
C ASP A 195 3.04 -6.22 -3.52
N ALA A 196 3.76 -7.30 -3.21
CA ALA A 196 4.08 -8.42 -4.09
C ALA A 196 4.77 -8.01 -5.41
N LEU A 197 5.78 -7.14 -5.35
CA LEU A 197 6.44 -6.58 -6.54
C LEU A 197 7.02 -7.65 -7.49
N ASP A 198 7.30 -8.87 -6.98
CA ASP A 198 7.72 -10.00 -7.79
C ASP A 198 6.62 -10.61 -8.68
N GLU A 199 5.35 -10.28 -8.46
CA GLU A 199 4.23 -10.72 -9.28
C GLU A 199 3.98 -9.82 -10.50
N SER A 200 4.68 -8.69 -10.61
CA SER A 200 4.67 -7.86 -11.82
C SER A 200 5.42 -8.53 -12.98
N ALA A 201 4.98 -8.27 -14.22
CA ALA A 201 5.73 -8.70 -15.39
C ALA A 201 7.18 -8.16 -15.36
N PRO A 202 8.20 -8.91 -15.84
CA PRO A 202 9.61 -8.51 -15.70
C PRO A 202 9.93 -7.12 -16.27
N ARG A 203 9.32 -6.75 -17.39
CA ARG A 203 9.46 -5.43 -17.99
C ARG A 203 8.86 -4.34 -17.11
N THR A 204 7.63 -4.56 -16.62
CA THR A 204 6.96 -3.65 -15.69
C THR A 204 7.78 -3.45 -14.43
N GLN A 205 8.30 -4.54 -13.85
CA GLN A 205 9.14 -4.48 -12.66
C GLN A 205 10.38 -3.62 -12.88
N LEU A 206 11.08 -3.77 -14.01
CA LEU A 206 12.23 -2.93 -14.36
C LEU A 206 11.86 -1.44 -14.53
N GLU A 207 10.73 -1.15 -15.18
CA GLU A 207 10.23 0.21 -15.39
C GLU A 207 9.81 0.87 -14.06
N LEU A 208 9.16 0.11 -13.16
CA LEU A 208 8.83 0.55 -11.80
C LEU A 208 10.09 0.86 -11.00
N PHE A 209 11.09 -0.03 -11.02
CA PHE A 209 12.35 0.23 -10.32
C PHE A 209 13.03 1.51 -10.78
N ARG A 210 13.17 1.72 -12.09
CA ARG A 210 13.77 2.94 -12.64
C ARG A 210 12.98 4.19 -12.23
N SER A 211 11.66 4.10 -12.24
CA SER A 211 10.78 5.21 -11.88
C SER A 211 10.87 5.55 -10.39
N LEU A 212 10.85 4.54 -9.51
CA LEU A 212 10.99 4.71 -8.06
C LEU A 212 12.37 5.27 -7.69
N GLN A 213 13.45 4.78 -8.33
CA GLN A 213 14.78 5.36 -8.15
C GLN A 213 14.82 6.85 -8.52
N ASN A 214 14.17 7.21 -9.64
CA ASN A 214 14.07 8.61 -10.06
C ASN A 214 13.29 9.47 -9.06
N ILE A 215 12.13 8.98 -8.60
CA ILE A 215 11.28 9.67 -7.62
C ILE A 215 12.02 9.87 -6.30
N ILE A 216 12.61 8.82 -5.73
CA ILE A 216 13.32 8.90 -4.44
C ILE A 216 14.49 9.90 -4.53
N ARG A 217 15.24 9.89 -5.62
CA ARG A 217 16.39 10.79 -5.82
C ARG A 217 15.98 12.26 -5.88
N GLU A 218 14.83 12.57 -6.47
CA GLU A 218 14.35 13.95 -6.66
C GLU A 218 13.30 14.37 -5.61
N SER A 219 12.93 13.48 -4.69
CA SER A 219 11.91 13.73 -3.67
C SER A 219 12.28 13.07 -2.33
N PRO A 220 13.14 13.73 -1.53
CA PRO A 220 13.62 13.20 -0.24
C PRO A 220 12.53 12.94 0.79
N SER A 221 11.35 13.55 0.64
CA SER A 221 10.15 13.33 1.45
C SER A 221 9.39 12.04 1.14
N THR A 222 9.82 11.30 0.09
CA THR A 222 9.18 10.05 -0.31
C THR A 222 9.76 8.87 0.46
N ARG A 223 8.87 8.00 0.93
CA ARG A 223 9.19 6.71 1.54
C ARG A 223 8.48 5.61 0.75
N VAL A 224 9.20 4.53 0.46
CA VAL A 224 8.68 3.43 -0.34
C VAL A 224 8.71 2.13 0.47
N PHE A 225 7.54 1.56 0.68
CA PHE A 225 7.35 0.24 1.27
C PHE A 225 7.14 -0.78 0.15
N LEU A 226 7.94 -1.83 0.13
CA LEU A 226 7.88 -2.89 -0.87
C LEU A 226 7.74 -4.24 -0.19
N THR A 227 6.98 -5.15 -0.80
CA THR A 227 7.04 -6.57 -0.44
C THR A 227 7.36 -7.45 -1.63
N GLY A 228 7.89 -8.63 -1.36
CA GLY A 228 8.07 -9.65 -2.40
C GLY A 228 8.72 -10.94 -1.92
N ARG A 229 9.02 -11.83 -2.85
CA ARG A 229 9.73 -13.09 -2.55
C ARG A 229 11.26 -12.91 -2.49
N PRO A 230 11.99 -13.84 -1.85
CA PRO A 230 13.45 -13.72 -1.69
C PRO A 230 14.25 -13.57 -2.99
N HIS A 231 13.75 -14.07 -4.13
CA HIS A 231 14.50 -14.03 -5.39
C HIS A 231 14.73 -12.61 -5.95
N ILE A 232 13.87 -11.64 -5.63
CA ILE A 232 14.06 -10.24 -6.07
C ILE A 232 14.95 -9.43 -5.11
N ARG A 233 15.34 -10.01 -3.96
CA ARG A 233 16.12 -9.34 -2.92
C ARG A 233 17.41 -8.71 -3.46
N LYS A 234 18.17 -9.47 -4.26
CA LYS A 234 19.45 -9.00 -4.82
C LYS A 234 19.26 -7.81 -5.76
N GLU A 235 18.15 -7.77 -6.49
CA GLU A 235 17.85 -6.65 -7.39
C GLU A 235 17.44 -5.41 -6.59
N ILE A 236 16.72 -5.57 -5.48
CA ILE A 236 16.42 -4.48 -4.53
C ILE A 236 17.72 -3.91 -3.95
N GLU A 237 18.61 -4.75 -3.40
CA GLU A 237 19.90 -4.32 -2.81
C GLU A 237 20.77 -3.59 -3.84
N LYS A 238 20.78 -4.07 -5.09
CA LYS A 238 21.54 -3.44 -6.17
C LYS A 238 21.02 -2.05 -6.54
N ARG A 239 19.70 -1.85 -6.49
CA ARG A 239 19.05 -0.60 -6.95
C ARG A 239 18.84 0.43 -5.84
N PHE A 240 18.67 -0.07 -4.62
CA PHE A 240 18.41 0.70 -3.41
C PHE A 240 19.40 0.22 -2.36
N SER A 241 20.67 0.65 -2.48
CA SER A 241 21.78 0.18 -1.65
C SER A 241 21.58 0.41 -0.15
N GLN A 242 20.71 1.34 0.21
CA GLN A 242 20.38 1.72 1.59
C GLN A 242 18.98 1.25 2.00
N ALA A 243 18.37 0.35 1.21
CA ALA A 243 17.08 -0.24 1.57
C ALA A 243 17.19 -1.00 2.90
N VAL A 244 16.19 -0.78 3.76
CA VAL A 244 16.01 -1.53 5.00
C VAL A 244 15.31 -2.84 4.66
N MET A 245 15.89 -3.96 5.08
CA MET A 245 15.44 -5.29 4.68
C MET A 245 14.88 -6.02 5.89
N ILE A 246 13.62 -6.44 5.83
CA ILE A 246 12.96 -7.19 6.90
C ILE A 246 12.52 -8.56 6.38
N PRO A 247 13.11 -9.68 6.86
CA PRO A 247 12.58 -11.00 6.55
C PRO A 247 11.23 -11.20 7.24
N ILE A 248 10.25 -11.70 6.50
CA ILE A 248 8.97 -12.16 7.03
C ILE A 248 9.00 -13.68 7.07
N SER A 249 8.83 -14.20 8.29
CA SER A 249 8.64 -15.61 8.59
C SER A 249 7.40 -15.78 9.47
N PRO A 250 6.81 -16.98 9.51
CA PRO A 250 5.69 -17.25 10.41
C PRO A 250 6.07 -16.99 11.88
N PHE A 251 5.37 -16.07 12.52
CA PHE A 251 5.59 -15.74 13.94
C PHE A 251 4.64 -16.57 14.80
N GLN A 252 5.16 -17.21 15.85
CA GLN A 252 4.40 -18.19 16.64
C GLN A 252 3.12 -17.58 17.24
N GLN A 253 3.23 -16.37 17.76
CA GLN A 253 2.12 -15.61 18.34
C GLN A 253 1.06 -15.27 17.28
N ASP A 254 1.48 -14.86 16.08
CA ASP A 254 0.55 -14.58 14.96
C ASP A 254 -0.23 -15.84 14.57
N ILE A 255 0.44 -17.00 14.53
CA ILE A 255 -0.21 -18.29 14.22
C ILE A 255 -1.22 -18.64 15.31
N GLN A 256 -0.89 -18.42 16.59
CA GLN A 256 -1.81 -18.66 17.70
C GLN A 256 -3.06 -17.79 17.59
N ILE A 257 -2.90 -16.47 17.40
CA ILE A 257 -4.03 -15.53 17.24
C ILE A 257 -4.91 -15.95 16.05
N PHE A 258 -4.29 -16.31 14.92
CA PHE A 258 -4.99 -16.79 13.74
C PHE A 258 -5.80 -18.06 14.03
N LEU A 259 -5.20 -19.05 14.71
CA LEU A 259 -5.86 -20.30 15.05
C LEU A 259 -7.02 -20.08 16.03
N GLU A 260 -6.80 -19.34 17.12
CA GLU A 260 -7.85 -19.02 18.09
C GLU A 260 -9.05 -18.37 17.40
N THR A 261 -8.79 -17.33 16.60
CA THR A 261 -9.85 -16.60 15.91
C THR A 261 -10.54 -17.47 14.84
N SER A 262 -9.82 -18.36 14.17
CA SER A 262 -10.38 -19.24 13.15
C SER A 262 -11.26 -20.33 13.76
N LEU A 263 -10.81 -20.92 14.87
CA LEU A 263 -11.57 -21.94 15.61
C LEU A 263 -12.82 -21.35 16.26
N ASP A 264 -12.77 -20.12 16.76
CA ASP A 264 -13.94 -19.43 17.32
C ASP A 264 -14.97 -19.03 16.25
N ARG A 265 -14.57 -18.97 14.98
CA ARG A 265 -15.44 -18.67 13.84
C ARG A 265 -15.88 -19.93 13.08
N ASP A 266 -15.52 -21.11 13.57
CA ASP A 266 -15.87 -22.36 12.91
C ASP A 266 -17.41 -22.54 12.87
N PRO A 267 -18.01 -22.81 11.69
CA PRO A 267 -19.45 -23.00 11.57
C PRO A 267 -19.96 -24.30 12.23
N GLU A 268 -19.07 -25.24 12.56
CA GLU A 268 -19.38 -26.54 13.15
C GLU A 268 -18.71 -26.72 14.53
N PRO A 269 -19.11 -25.96 15.56
CA PRO A 269 -18.45 -26.00 16.87
C PRO A 269 -18.50 -27.38 17.54
N ASP A 270 -19.53 -28.19 17.23
CA ASP A 270 -19.69 -29.54 17.77
C ASP A 270 -18.68 -30.55 17.19
N ALA A 271 -18.02 -30.23 16.08
CA ALA A 271 -16.94 -31.05 15.51
C ALA A 271 -15.60 -30.84 16.24
N MET A 272 -15.51 -29.83 17.11
CA MET A 272 -14.29 -29.40 17.78
C MET A 272 -14.38 -29.65 19.29
N ASP A 273 -13.89 -30.79 19.75
CA ASP A 273 -13.75 -31.04 21.19
C ASP A 273 -12.54 -30.30 21.81
N ASP A 274 -12.55 -30.14 23.13
CA ASP A 274 -11.51 -29.42 23.88
C ASP A 274 -10.11 -30.04 23.71
N ASN A 275 -10.02 -31.36 23.53
CA ASN A 275 -8.75 -32.05 23.36
C ASN A 275 -8.16 -31.74 21.98
N LEU A 276 -8.98 -31.82 20.92
CA LEU A 276 -8.58 -31.48 19.56
C LEU A 276 -8.18 -30.01 19.46
N ARG A 277 -8.95 -29.10 20.06
CA ARG A 277 -8.60 -27.67 20.13
C ARG A 277 -7.23 -27.46 20.79
N THR A 278 -7.01 -28.12 21.94
CA THR A 278 -5.74 -28.04 22.67
C THR A 278 -4.57 -28.58 21.83
N ASP A 279 -4.77 -29.69 21.13
CA ASP A 279 -3.75 -30.30 20.28
C ASP A 279 -3.42 -29.45 19.06
N ILE A 280 -4.42 -28.83 18.43
CA ILE A 280 -4.23 -27.85 17.33
C ILE A 280 -3.38 -26.67 17.82
N MET A 281 -3.79 -26.05 18.93
CA MET A 281 -3.14 -24.87 19.51
C MET A 281 -1.71 -25.14 19.99
N ARG A 282 -1.41 -26.38 20.38
CA ARG A 282 -0.06 -26.80 20.77
C ARG A 282 0.81 -27.15 19.56
N THR A 283 0.27 -27.91 18.61
CA THR A 283 1.08 -28.56 17.56
C THR A 283 1.39 -27.61 16.42
N ILE A 284 0.37 -26.93 15.86
CA ILE A 284 0.53 -26.14 14.64
C ILE A 284 1.51 -24.98 14.81
N PRO A 285 1.42 -24.13 15.87
CA PRO A 285 2.35 -23.01 16.04
C PRO A 285 3.81 -23.46 16.14
N THR A 286 4.08 -24.54 16.88
CA THR A 286 5.43 -25.07 17.04
C THR A 286 5.99 -25.66 15.74
N THR A 287 5.16 -26.38 14.97
CA THR A 287 5.59 -26.97 13.71
C THR A 287 5.89 -25.92 12.65
N ILE A 288 5.03 -24.90 12.49
CA ILE A 288 5.19 -23.88 11.45
C ILE A 288 6.35 -22.92 11.78
N SER A 289 6.54 -22.56 13.05
CA SER A 289 7.65 -21.67 13.45
C SER A 289 9.03 -22.34 13.41
N ALA A 290 9.09 -23.67 13.29
CA ALA A 290 10.35 -24.42 13.17
C ALA A 290 10.83 -24.61 11.71
N MET A 291 10.03 -24.16 10.72
CA MET A 291 10.34 -24.21 9.29
C MET A 291 11.03 -22.94 8.80
#